data_AF-A0A1X6Y6G8-F1
#
_entry.id   AF-A0A1X6Y6G8-F1
#
_cell.length_a   1.000
_cell.length_b   1.000
_cell.length_c   1.000
_cell.angle_alpha   90.00
_cell.angle_beta   90.00
_cell.angle_gamma   90.00
#
_symmetry.space_group_name_H-M   'P 1'
#
loop_
_entity.id
_entity.type
_entity.pdbx_description
1 polymer ?
#
loop_
_entity_poly.entity_id
_entity_poly.type
_entity_poly.pdbx_seq_one_letter_code
_entity_poly.pdbx_strand_id
1 'polypeptide(L)' 'MDAIQTAQYARALYSAHGDRAEAEAAQKMRECEAAGNTRQAKDWQSVRQTIRQIRGPNQG' A
#
# COMPACT_ATOMS: atom_id res chain seq x y z
N MET A 1 -8.90 1.58 -7.53
CA MET A 1 -7.76 1.62 -8.46
C MET A 1 -7.68 0.33 -9.24
N ASP A 2 -7.16 0.35 -10.47
CA ASP A 2 -6.82 -0.86 -11.21
C ASP A 2 -5.54 -1.53 -10.67
N ALA A 3 -5.38 -2.83 -10.93
CA ALA A 3 -4.26 -3.62 -10.43
C ALA A 3 -2.89 -3.06 -10.90
N ILE A 4 -2.81 -2.62 -12.16
CA ILE A 4 -1.58 -2.03 -12.73
C ILE A 4 -1.25 -0.69 -12.07
N GLN A 5 -2.25 0.16 -11.81
CA GLN A 5 -2.05 1.43 -11.12
C GLN A 5 -1.61 1.22 -9.67
N THR A 6 -2.22 0.25 -8.99
CA THR A 6 -1.86 -0.14 -7.63
C THR A 6 -0.41 -0.60 -7.54
N ALA A 7 0.04 -1.44 -8.48
CA ALA A 7 1.41 -1.94 -8.51
C ALA A 7 2.44 -0.84 -8.78
N GLN A 8 2.14 0.06 -9.73
CA GLN A 8 3.00 1.22 -10.00
C GLN A 8 3.10 2.14 -8.78
N TYR A 9 1.97 2.45 -8.15
CA TYR A 9 1.93 3.29 -6.96
C TYR A 9 2.66 2.66 -5.78
N ALA A 10 2.41 1.37 -5.51
CA ALA A 10 3.11 0.60 -4.49
C ALA A 10 4.62 0.59 -4.70
N ARG A 11 5.09 0.43 -5.94
CA ARG A 11 6.52 0.44 -6.27
C ARG A 11 7.13 1.82 -6.13
N ALA A 12 6.43 2.87 -6.54
CA ALA A 12 6.87 4.25 -6.32
C ALA A 12 6.98 4.57 -4.82
N LEU A 13 5.97 4.19 -4.03
CA LEU A 13 5.97 4.41 -2.58
C LEU A 13 7.09 3.62 -1.90
N TYR A 14 7.29 2.34 -2.26
CA TYR A 14 8.38 1.52 -1.75
C TYR A 14 9.76 2.06 -2.16
N SER A 15 9.91 2.54 -3.39
CA SER A 15 11.17 3.12 -3.86
C SER A 15 11.52 4.43 -3.13
N ALA A 16 10.53 5.21 -2.72
CA ALA A 16 10.73 6.48 -2.02
C ALA A 16 10.91 6.30 -0.50
N HIS A 17 10.16 5.37 0.12
CA HIS A 17 10.06 5.24 1.57
C HIS A 17 10.69 3.95 2.14
N GLY A 18 11.04 2.98 1.28
CA GLY A 18 11.59 1.69 1.68
C GLY A 18 10.62 0.89 2.54
N ASP A 19 11.11 0.29 3.63
CA ASP A 19 10.31 -0.47 4.60
C ASP A 19 9.17 0.35 5.24
N ARG A 20 9.29 1.69 5.28
CA ARG A 20 8.23 2.56 5.83
C ARG A 20 7.00 2.64 4.93
N ALA A 21 7.11 2.28 3.65
CA ALA A 21 6.01 2.34 2.70
C ALA A 21 4.80 1.47 3.13
N GLU A 22 5.05 0.32 3.75
CA GLU A 22 3.96 -0.53 4.26
C GLU A 22 3.22 0.14 5.42
N ALA A 23 3.98 0.76 6.34
CA ALA A 23 3.42 1.45 7.50
C ALA A 23 2.59 2.68 7.07
N GLU A 24 3.06 3.43 6.07
CA GLU A 24 2.32 4.57 5.52
C GLU A 24 1.04 4.14 4.79
N ALA A 25 1.10 3.06 3.98
CA ALA A 25 -0.10 2.51 3.36
C ALA A 25 -1.11 2.02 4.41
N ALA A 26 -0.64 1.40 5.51
CA ALA A 26 -1.48 0.97 6.61
C ALA A 26 -2.08 2.16 7.40
N GLN A 27 -1.32 3.23 7.61
CA GLN A 27 -1.82 4.45 8.25
C GLN A 27 -2.92 5.09 7.40
N LYS A 28 -2.66 5.28 6.11
CA LYS A 28 -3.63 5.87 5.17
C LYS A 28 -4.91 5.04 5.04
N MET A 29 -4.80 3.73 5.06
CA MET A 29 -5.95 2.83 5.12
C MET A 29 -6.84 3.15 6.33
N ARG A 30 -6.26 3.21 7.54
CA ARG A 30 -6.99 3.52 8.77
C ARG A 30 -7.59 4.93 8.78
N GLU A 31 -6.85 5.91 8.27
CA GLU A 31 -7.36 7.28 8.10
C GLU A 31 -8.58 7.31 7.17
N CYS A 32 -8.54 6.55 6.07
CA CYS A 32 -9.68 6.44 5.15
C CYS A 32 -10.86 5.71 5.79
N GLU A 33 -10.64 4.65 6.55
CA GLU A 33 -11.70 3.96 7.29
C GLU A 33 -12.36 4.87 8.34
N ALA A 34 -11.55 5.61 9.11
CA ALA A 34 -12.04 6.58 10.08
C ALA A 34 -12.84 7.72 9.44
N ALA A 35 -12.47 8.13 8.23
CA ALA A 35 -13.19 9.13 7.43
C ALA A 35 -14.43 8.56 6.71
N GLY A 36 -14.75 7.27 6.85
CA GLY A 36 -15.85 6.61 6.14
C GLY A 36 -15.57 6.34 4.65
N ASN A 37 -14.35 6.59 4.18
CA ASN A 37 -13.91 6.43 2.80
C ASN A 37 -13.46 4.99 2.51
N THR A 38 -14.40 4.06 2.58
CA THR A 38 -14.17 2.61 2.38
C THR A 38 -13.56 2.28 1.02
N ARG A 39 -13.85 3.06 -0.03
CA ARG A 39 -13.24 2.87 -1.36
C ARG A 39 -11.74 3.16 -1.35
N GLN A 40 -11.32 4.27 -0.76
CA GLN A 40 -9.90 4.58 -0.62
C GLN A 40 -9.21 3.60 0.34
N ALA A 41 -9.88 3.18 1.41
CA ALA A 41 -9.34 2.15 2.31
C ALA A 41 -9.00 0.85 1.56
N LYS A 42 -9.89 0.39 0.65
CA LYS A 42 -9.62 -0.78 -0.21
C LYS A 42 -8.46 -0.56 -1.18
N ASP A 43 -8.32 0.64 -1.73
CA ASP A 43 -7.18 1.00 -2.58
C ASP A 43 -5.86 0.93 -1.78
N TRP A 44 -5.82 1.51 -0.58
CA TRP A 44 -4.67 1.44 0.32
C TRP A 44 -4.35 0.01 0.78
N GLN A 45 -5.38 -0.81 1.01
CA GLN A 45 -5.21 -2.23 1.33
C GLN A 45 -4.55 -3.00 0.18
N SER A 46 -4.92 -2.69 -1.07
CA SER A 46 -4.33 -3.29 -2.27
C SER A 46 -2.88 -2.83 -2.49
N VAL A 47 -2.61 -1.54 -2.26
CA VAL A 47 -1.25 -0.98 -2.29
C VAL A 47 -0.36 -1.67 -1.26
N ARG A 48 -0.82 -1.77 -0.01
CA ARG A 48 -0.09 -2.44 1.08
C ARG A 48 0.23 -3.90 0.75
N GLN A 49 -0.75 -4.64 0.21
CA GLN A 49 -0.53 -6.03 -0.20
C GLN A 49 0.51 -6.14 -1.31
N THR A 50 0.54 -5.19 -2.24
CA THR A 50 1.55 -5.16 -3.30
C THR A 50 2.93 -4.79 -2.77
N ILE A 51 3.03 -3.82 -1.85
CA ILE A 51 4.29 -3.48 -1.17
C ILE A 51 4.87 -4.71 -0.46
N ARG A 52 4.02 -5.47 0.24
CA ARG A 52 4.42 -6.72 0.90
C ARG A 52 4.93 -7.77 -0.08
N GLN A 53 4.35 -7.85 -1.28
CA GLN A 53 4.84 -8.72 -2.35
C GLN A 53 6.17 -8.22 -2.94
N ILE A 54 6.37 -6.91 -3.07
CA ILE A 54 7.62 -6.29 -3.56
C ILE A 54 8.77 -6.51 -2.58
N ARG A 55 8.50 -6.33 -1.28
CA ARG A 55 9.44 -6.66 -0.20
C ARG A 55 9.79 -8.16 -0.23
N GLY A 56 8.84 -8.97 -0.68
CA GLY A 56 8.93 -10.41 -0.90
C GLY A 56 9.01 -11.22 0.40
N PRO A 57 8.92 -12.57 0.30
CA PRO A 57 9.52 -13.49 1.27
C PRO A 57 11.06 -13.58 1.12
N ASN A 58 11.71 -12.72 0.31
CA ASN A 58 13.15 -12.77 0.00
C ASN A 58 14.07 -12.25 1.12
N GLN A 59 13.60 -12.27 2.36
CA GLN A 59 14.44 -12.35 3.55
C GLN A 59 14.05 -13.61 4.32
N GLY A 60 14.18 -14.76 3.64
CA GLY A 60 14.35 -16.06 4.29
C GLY A 60 15.84 -16.34 4.44
#